data_AF-A0A517QZ77-F1
#
_entry.id   AF-A0A517QZ77-F1
#
_cell.length_a   1.000
_cell.length_b   1.000
_cell.length_c   1.000
_cell.angle_alpha   90.00
_cell.angle_beta   90.00
_cell.angle_gamma   90.00
#
_symmetry.space_group_name_H-M   'P 1'
#
loop_
_entity.id
_entity.type
_entity.pdbx_description
1 polymer ?
#
loop_
_entity_poly.entity_id
_entity_poly.type
_entity_poly.pdbx_seq_one_letter_code
_entity_poly.pdbx_strand_id
1 'polypeptide(L)'
;MSATRNRNRNQNKRRRSGSGRSKPSAEQQLFTTTQQREAAEVFDLQMWCWGCDIKRKEGNLLAEFGLTRRKPLNKSGKPDPKISSGYHGFHHDLEVALWGWGVLASHQSTGTLFIRRDGFQPRLIAPIRHDSVSVLADVLDTSIDDLNIAHRLSLQLLEFFTAYETWALLQTGEEHRSLCESERNKKWSIAACDLATFWQDFRNSLANGGAS
;
A
#
# COMPACT_ATOMS: atom_id res chain seq x y z
N MET A 1 56.08 -1.69 -52.79
CA MET A 1 55.51 -2.58 -51.77
C MET A 1 54.34 -1.88 -51.12
N SER A 2 53.15 -2.48 -51.23
CA SER A 2 51.87 -2.23 -50.52
C SER A 2 51.24 -0.82 -50.67
N ALA A 3 50.14 -0.57 -51.42
CA ALA A 3 48.77 -1.15 -51.34
C ALA A 3 48.14 -0.88 -49.94
N THR A 4 46.96 -0.29 -49.70
CA THR A 4 45.74 0.00 -50.48
C THR A 4 44.81 0.94 -49.65
N ARG A 5 43.97 1.71 -50.37
CA ARG A 5 42.68 2.36 -50.00
C ARG A 5 41.97 1.90 -48.70
N ASN A 6 41.25 2.82 -48.03
CA ASN A 6 39.78 2.82 -48.07
C ASN A 6 39.09 4.08 -47.50
N ARG A 7 38.01 4.51 -48.18
CA ARG A 7 36.97 5.45 -47.71
C ARG A 7 35.86 4.64 -46.99
N ASN A 8 35.32 5.15 -45.89
CA ASN A 8 33.86 5.21 -45.56
C ASN A 8 33.69 5.67 -44.10
N ARG A 9 33.00 6.78 -43.81
CA ARG A 9 31.54 6.99 -43.77
C ARG A 9 30.91 6.46 -42.47
N ASN A 10 30.41 7.40 -41.66
CA ASN A 10 29.37 7.28 -40.64
C ASN A 10 29.40 6.07 -39.69
N GLN A 11 29.58 6.35 -38.39
CA GLN A 11 28.57 5.94 -37.39
C GLN A 11 28.72 6.69 -36.07
N ASN A 12 27.86 7.70 -35.92
CA ASN A 12 27.43 8.25 -34.66
C ASN A 12 26.57 7.17 -33.95
N LYS A 13 27.09 6.51 -32.92
CA LYS A 13 26.30 5.59 -32.08
C LYS A 13 26.85 5.52 -30.65
N ARG A 14 26.25 6.38 -29.80
CA ARG A 14 25.75 6.05 -28.46
C ARG A 14 26.43 4.87 -27.78
N ARG A 15 27.31 5.15 -26.82
CA ARG A 15 27.47 4.29 -25.64
C ARG A 15 27.12 5.13 -24.42
N ARG A 16 25.82 5.06 -24.10
CA ARG A 16 25.27 5.39 -22.80
C ARG A 16 26.07 4.60 -21.78
N SER A 17 26.67 5.33 -20.84
CA SER A 17 27.07 4.84 -19.54
C SER A 17 25.99 3.88 -19.03
N GLY A 18 26.37 2.62 -18.83
CA GLY A 18 25.62 1.71 -18.01
C GLY A 18 25.64 2.28 -16.59
N SER A 19 24.62 3.08 -16.27
CA SER A 19 24.21 3.37 -14.91
C SER A 19 23.83 2.03 -14.29
N GLY A 20 24.83 1.34 -13.75
CA GLY A 20 24.63 0.19 -12.90
C GLY A 20 23.65 0.59 -11.82
N ARG A 21 22.44 0.05 -11.90
CA ARG A 21 21.44 0.19 -10.85
C ARG A 21 21.98 -0.65 -9.71
N SER A 22 22.73 0.00 -8.82
CA SER A 22 23.22 -0.60 -7.59
C SER A 22 22.03 -1.26 -6.90
N LYS A 23 22.10 -2.57 -6.67
CA LYS A 23 21.18 -3.21 -5.73
C LYS A 23 21.36 -2.48 -4.39
N PRO A 24 20.27 -2.07 -3.71
CA PRO A 24 20.41 -1.57 -2.35
C PRO A 24 21.15 -2.64 -1.52
N SER A 25 22.14 -2.24 -0.73
CA SER A 25 22.86 -3.16 0.15
C SER A 25 21.85 -3.84 1.09
N ALA A 26 22.15 -5.09 1.47
CA ALA A 26 21.25 -5.93 2.24
C ALA A 26 20.93 -5.42 3.66
N GLU A 27 21.45 -4.25 4.06
CA GLU A 27 21.47 -3.81 5.46
C GLU A 27 20.32 -2.87 5.86
N GLN A 28 19.44 -2.48 4.94
CA GLN A 28 18.40 -1.48 5.27
C GLN A 28 17.05 -1.80 4.62
N GLN A 29 16.53 -3.00 4.91
CA GLN A 29 15.16 -3.38 4.57
C GLN A 29 14.28 -3.31 5.82
N LEU A 30 13.14 -2.63 5.72
CA LEU A 30 12.19 -2.49 6.82
C LEU A 30 11.57 -3.83 7.27
N PHE A 31 11.48 -4.79 6.33
CA PHE A 31 10.90 -6.11 6.56
C PHE A 31 11.79 -7.18 5.93
N THR A 32 11.93 -8.31 6.60
CA THR A 32 12.53 -9.51 6.00
C THR A 32 11.69 -10.04 4.83
N THR A 33 12.31 -10.79 3.92
CA THR A 33 11.60 -11.43 2.80
C THR A 33 10.42 -12.30 3.26
N THR A 34 10.57 -13.01 4.38
CA THR A 34 9.52 -13.84 4.95
C THR A 34 8.33 -12.99 5.43
N GLN A 35 8.62 -11.94 6.21
CA GLN A 35 7.59 -11.00 6.68
C GLN A 35 6.85 -10.33 5.53
N GLN A 36 7.57 -9.91 4.48
CA GLN A 36 6.94 -9.30 3.29
C GLN A 36 6.00 -10.26 2.59
N ARG A 37 6.39 -11.53 2.40
CA ARG A 37 5.55 -12.52 1.73
C ARG A 37 4.29 -12.83 2.54
N GLU A 38 4.45 -13.02 3.84
CA GLU A 38 3.34 -13.28 4.76
C GLU A 38 2.36 -12.10 4.78
N ALA A 39 2.86 -10.88 5.00
CA ALA A 39 2.04 -9.67 4.98
C ALA A 39 1.42 -9.42 3.60
N ALA A 40 2.05 -9.80 2.49
CA ALA A 40 1.46 -9.67 1.15
C ALA A 40 0.22 -10.53 0.96
N GLU A 41 0.24 -11.78 1.43
CA GLU A 41 -0.93 -12.65 1.36
C GLU A 41 -2.08 -12.12 2.23
N VAL A 42 -1.76 -11.71 3.46
CA VAL A 42 -2.77 -11.20 4.40
C VAL A 42 -3.29 -9.82 4.00
N PHE A 43 -2.45 -8.95 3.42
CA PHE A 43 -2.89 -7.65 2.92
C PHE A 43 -3.85 -7.78 1.74
N ASP A 44 -3.68 -8.77 0.87
CA ASP A 44 -4.65 -9.02 -0.20
C ASP A 44 -6.00 -9.54 0.34
N LEU A 45 -6.00 -10.26 1.48
CA LEU A 45 -7.22 -10.61 2.21
C LEU A 45 -7.87 -9.37 2.84
N GLN A 46 -7.09 -8.55 3.54
CA GLN A 46 -7.54 -7.29 4.14
C GLN A 46 -8.21 -6.37 3.11
N MET A 47 -7.56 -6.17 1.96
CA MET A 47 -8.09 -5.37 0.85
C MET A 47 -9.39 -5.94 0.28
N TRP A 48 -9.55 -7.26 0.32
CA TRP A 48 -10.78 -7.92 -0.09
C TRP A 48 -11.91 -7.72 0.91
N CYS A 49 -11.64 -7.91 2.21
CA CYS A 49 -12.60 -7.66 3.27
C CYS A 49 -13.12 -6.22 3.22
N TRP A 50 -12.23 -5.22 3.02
CA TRP A 50 -12.68 -3.84 2.77
C TRP A 50 -13.60 -3.70 1.56
N GLY A 51 -13.32 -4.45 0.48
CA GLY A 51 -14.18 -4.50 -0.69
C GLY A 51 -15.59 -5.03 -0.41
N CYS A 52 -15.71 -6.06 0.42
CA CYS A 52 -16.98 -6.61 0.89
C CYS A 52 -17.69 -5.65 1.85
N ASP A 53 -16.95 -5.05 2.77
CA ASP A 53 -17.40 -4.07 3.76
C ASP A 53 -18.05 -2.83 3.13
N ILE A 54 -17.54 -2.41 1.96
CA ILE A 54 -18.10 -1.32 1.16
C ILE A 54 -19.43 -1.72 0.48
N LYS A 55 -19.58 -2.99 0.12
CA LYS A 55 -20.72 -3.54 -0.66
C LYS A 55 -21.84 -4.10 0.22
N ARG A 56 -21.59 -4.19 1.53
CA ARG A 56 -22.52 -4.68 2.53
C ARG A 56 -23.87 -3.93 2.42
N LYS A 57 -24.97 -4.66 2.55
CA LYS A 57 -26.32 -4.12 2.30
C LYS A 57 -26.80 -3.21 3.43
N GLU A 58 -26.33 -3.52 4.63
CA GLU A 58 -26.67 -2.90 5.90
C GLU A 58 -25.98 -1.53 6.07
N GLY A 59 -24.98 -1.23 5.24
CA GLY A 59 -24.19 -0.02 5.34
C GLY A 59 -22.77 -0.24 4.85
N ASN A 60 -21.96 0.80 4.94
CA ASN A 60 -20.56 0.77 4.55
C ASN A 60 -19.68 0.86 5.79
N LEU A 61 -19.02 -0.24 6.17
CA LEU A 61 -18.25 -0.28 7.43
C LEU A 61 -17.10 0.73 7.45
N LEU A 62 -16.44 1.00 6.31
CA LEU A 62 -15.39 2.03 6.28
C LEU A 62 -15.97 3.42 6.60
N ALA A 63 -17.16 3.72 6.10
CA ALA A 63 -17.83 4.97 6.40
C ALA A 63 -18.30 5.06 7.85
N GLU A 64 -18.87 3.97 8.37
CA GLU A 64 -19.30 3.84 9.77
C GLU A 64 -18.11 3.93 10.75
N PHE A 65 -16.93 3.43 10.37
CA PHE A 65 -15.69 3.57 11.14
C PHE A 65 -15.13 5.00 11.15
N GLY A 66 -15.61 5.87 10.23
CA GLY A 66 -15.22 7.28 10.16
C GLY A 66 -14.43 7.68 8.91
N LEU A 67 -14.26 6.79 7.92
CA LEU A 67 -13.63 7.16 6.65
C LEU A 67 -14.65 7.79 5.69
N THR A 68 -14.25 8.89 5.06
CA THR A 68 -15.06 9.55 4.04
C THR A 68 -14.76 8.96 2.66
N ARG A 69 -15.82 8.52 1.97
CA ARG A 69 -15.70 8.09 0.57
C ARG A 69 -15.37 9.27 -0.33
N ARG A 70 -14.32 9.12 -1.14
CA ARG A 70 -13.98 10.04 -2.23
C ARG A 70 -14.25 9.38 -3.58
N LYS A 71 -15.00 10.08 -4.43
CA LYS A 71 -15.14 9.73 -5.85
C LYS A 71 -14.28 10.70 -6.66
N PRO A 72 -13.29 10.19 -7.43
CA PRO A 72 -12.58 11.01 -8.41
C PRO A 72 -13.57 11.72 -9.33
N LEU A 73 -13.34 13.01 -9.56
CA LEU A 73 -14.16 13.80 -10.47
C LEU A 73 -13.57 13.74 -11.89
N ASN A 74 -14.43 13.65 -12.89
CA ASN A 74 -14.05 13.82 -14.28
C ASN A 74 -13.78 15.30 -14.60
N LYS A 75 -13.36 15.58 -15.84
CA LYS A 75 -13.06 16.94 -16.33
C LYS A 75 -14.24 17.93 -16.22
N SER A 76 -15.46 17.43 -16.03
CA SER A 76 -16.67 18.23 -15.85
C SER A 76 -17.06 18.41 -14.37
N GLY A 77 -16.19 18.02 -13.44
CA GLY A 77 -16.45 18.12 -12.00
C GLY A 77 -17.48 17.13 -11.47
N LYS A 78 -17.85 16.11 -12.25
CA LYS A 78 -18.81 15.06 -11.85
C LYS A 78 -18.07 13.78 -11.47
N PRO A 79 -18.58 12.95 -10.56
CA PRO A 79 -17.97 11.66 -10.25
C PRO A 79 -17.71 10.83 -11.53
N ASP A 80 -16.47 10.37 -11.72
CA ASP A 80 -16.13 9.50 -12.84
C ASP A 80 -16.46 8.06 -12.49
N PRO A 81 -17.45 7.41 -13.15
CA PRO A 81 -17.81 6.04 -12.86
C PRO A 81 -16.72 5.03 -13.25
N LYS A 82 -15.72 5.43 -14.05
CA LYS A 82 -14.63 4.56 -14.51
C LYS A 82 -13.48 4.46 -13.51
N ILE A 83 -13.44 5.32 -12.49
CA ILE A 83 -12.34 5.36 -11.52
C ILE A 83 -12.83 4.82 -10.18
N SER A 84 -12.06 3.91 -9.58
CA SER A 84 -12.35 3.36 -8.26
C SER A 84 -12.46 4.48 -7.22
N SER A 85 -13.44 4.37 -6.32
CA SER A 85 -13.52 5.27 -5.17
C SER A 85 -12.37 5.01 -4.20
N GLY A 86 -11.90 6.06 -3.55
CA GLY A 86 -11.02 5.98 -2.38
C GLY A 86 -11.81 6.21 -1.09
N TYR A 87 -11.24 5.82 0.04
CA TYR A 87 -11.76 6.13 1.38
C TYR A 87 -10.66 6.82 2.16
N HIS A 88 -10.98 7.93 2.80
CA HIS A 88 -10.00 8.80 3.44
C HIS A 88 -10.45 9.18 4.84
N GLY A 89 -9.55 9.14 5.81
CA GLY A 89 -9.87 9.51 7.18
C GLY A 89 -8.62 9.71 8.02
N PHE A 90 -8.86 10.00 9.29
CA PHE A 90 -7.82 10.13 10.29
C PHE A 90 -7.99 9.03 11.34
N HIS A 91 -6.89 8.43 11.74
CA HIS A 91 -6.81 7.58 12.91
C HIS A 91 -5.73 8.14 13.82
N HIS A 92 -6.15 8.75 14.93
CA HIS A 92 -5.30 9.64 15.73
C HIS A 92 -4.70 10.77 14.87
N ASP A 93 -3.39 10.82 14.76
CA ASP A 93 -2.60 11.77 13.96
C ASP A 93 -2.22 11.24 12.57
N LEU A 94 -2.59 9.99 12.25
CA LEU A 94 -2.33 9.34 10.96
C LEU A 94 -3.46 9.61 9.97
N GLU A 95 -3.13 10.30 8.88
CA GLU A 95 -4.00 10.42 7.72
C GLU A 95 -3.89 9.14 6.87
N VAL A 96 -5.02 8.46 6.63
CA VAL A 96 -5.07 7.21 5.87
C VAL A 96 -5.98 7.36 4.65
N ALA A 97 -5.50 6.92 3.49
CA ALA A 97 -6.32 6.74 2.31
C ALA A 97 -6.24 5.31 1.77
N LEU A 98 -7.40 4.68 1.65
CA LEU A 98 -7.58 3.33 1.11
C LEU A 98 -8.10 3.41 -0.33
N TRP A 99 -7.44 2.72 -1.23
CA TRP A 99 -7.80 2.63 -2.64
C TRP A 99 -7.81 1.18 -3.10
N GLY A 100 -8.50 0.86 -4.19
CA GLY A 100 -8.48 -0.49 -4.76
C GLY A 100 -7.08 -0.98 -5.20
N TRP A 101 -6.13 -0.06 -5.36
CA TRP A 101 -4.73 -0.33 -5.74
C TRP A 101 -3.75 -0.32 -4.57
N GLY A 102 -4.14 0.12 -3.37
CA GLY A 102 -3.24 0.18 -2.22
C GLY A 102 -3.66 1.16 -1.14
N VAL A 103 -2.74 1.46 -0.24
CA VAL A 103 -2.95 2.31 0.93
C VAL A 103 -1.88 3.39 1.01
N LEU A 104 -2.31 4.61 1.36
CA LEU A 104 -1.44 5.72 1.72
C LEU A 104 -1.64 6.02 3.21
N ALA A 105 -0.54 6.25 3.93
CA ALA A 105 -0.55 6.64 5.33
C ALA A 105 0.43 7.79 5.54
N SER A 106 0.03 8.87 6.19
CA SER A 106 0.83 10.09 6.29
C SER A 106 0.67 10.75 7.65
N HIS A 107 1.77 11.32 8.14
CA HIS A 107 1.76 12.15 9.33
C HIS A 107 2.28 13.54 8.95
N GLN A 108 1.40 14.55 9.05
CA GLN A 108 1.55 16.02 9.08
C GLN A 108 2.79 16.74 8.47
N SER A 109 3.60 16.10 7.62
CA SER A 109 4.75 16.58 6.80
C SER A 109 5.92 15.61 6.69
N THR A 110 5.98 14.52 7.46
CA THR A 110 7.17 13.66 7.54
C THR A 110 7.38 12.74 6.32
N GLY A 111 6.39 12.62 5.45
CA GLY A 111 6.38 11.71 4.31
C GLY A 111 5.10 10.90 4.26
N THR A 112 4.94 10.16 3.17
CA THR A 112 3.79 9.26 2.99
C THR A 112 4.28 7.84 2.82
N LEU A 113 3.83 6.93 3.68
CA LEU A 113 4.00 5.52 3.47
C LEU A 113 2.98 5.05 2.42
N PHE A 114 3.47 4.46 1.34
CA PHE A 114 2.66 3.88 0.29
C PHE A 114 2.85 2.36 0.27
N ILE A 115 1.74 1.63 0.36
CA ILE A 115 1.72 0.17 0.21
C ILE A 115 0.85 -0.18 -0.99
N ARG A 116 1.47 -0.77 -2.02
CA ARG A 116 0.73 -1.37 -3.13
C ARG A 116 0.04 -2.65 -2.68
N ARG A 117 -1.17 -2.87 -3.22
CA ARG A 117 -1.89 -4.15 -3.06
C ARG A 117 -1.02 -5.34 -3.46
N ASP A 118 -0.28 -5.20 -4.55
CA ASP A 118 0.57 -6.26 -5.08
C ASP A 118 1.87 -6.34 -4.27
N GLY A 119 1.96 -7.32 -3.37
CA GLY A 119 3.22 -7.75 -2.77
C GLY A 119 3.64 -7.07 -1.46
N PHE A 120 2.79 -6.22 -0.85
CA PHE A 120 3.06 -5.54 0.42
C PHE A 120 4.51 -5.03 0.53
N GLN A 121 4.82 -4.02 -0.27
CA GLN A 121 6.13 -3.38 -0.26
C GLN A 121 5.96 -1.94 0.20
N PRO A 122 6.03 -1.67 1.52
CA PRO A 122 5.90 -0.32 2.03
C PRO A 122 7.06 0.52 1.54
N ARG A 123 6.74 1.67 0.94
CA ARG A 123 7.71 2.64 0.44
C ARG A 123 7.39 3.98 1.05
N LEU A 124 8.41 4.65 1.57
CA LEU A 124 8.28 6.04 1.95
C LEU A 124 8.46 6.90 0.70
N ILE A 125 7.47 7.73 0.42
CA ILE A 125 7.50 8.70 -0.67
C ILE A 125 7.37 10.13 -0.12
N ALA A 126 7.60 11.10 -0.99
CA ALA A 126 7.36 12.50 -0.67
C ALA A 126 5.94 12.73 -0.09
N PRO A 127 5.79 13.66 0.88
CA PRO A 127 4.49 14.00 1.42
C PRO A 127 3.50 14.32 0.31
N ILE A 128 2.35 13.63 0.31
CA ILE A 128 1.26 13.88 -0.63
C ILE A 128 0.02 14.33 0.14
N ARG A 129 -0.75 15.24 -0.45
CA ARG A 129 -2.09 15.55 0.05
C ARG A 129 -3.05 14.49 -0.47
N HIS A 130 -3.63 13.71 0.41
CA HIS A 130 -4.49 12.58 0.01
C HIS A 130 -5.70 13.03 -0.82
N ASP A 131 -6.16 14.26 -0.61
CA ASP A 131 -7.25 14.87 -1.38
C ASP A 131 -6.90 15.17 -2.85
N SER A 132 -5.62 15.19 -3.21
CA SER A 132 -5.13 15.38 -4.57
C SER A 132 -4.97 14.06 -5.35
N VAL A 133 -5.09 12.91 -4.68
CA VAL A 133 -4.96 11.59 -5.29
C VAL A 133 -6.30 11.13 -5.83
N SER A 134 -6.34 10.78 -7.10
CA SER A 134 -7.51 10.22 -7.79
C SER A 134 -7.21 8.89 -8.48
N VAL A 135 -5.98 8.73 -8.97
CA VAL A 135 -5.47 7.53 -9.63
C VAL A 135 -4.08 7.18 -9.12
N LEU A 136 -3.66 5.94 -9.35
CA LEU A 136 -2.31 5.49 -8.97
C LEU A 136 -1.19 6.36 -9.59
N ALA A 137 -1.41 6.93 -10.78
CA ALA A 137 -0.44 7.79 -11.45
C ALA A 137 -0.19 9.13 -10.71
N ASP A 138 -1.10 9.54 -9.82
CA ASP A 138 -0.92 10.74 -8.98
C ASP A 138 0.07 10.49 -7.83
N VAL A 139 0.32 9.21 -7.51
CA VAL A 139 1.31 8.79 -6.51
C VAL A 139 2.68 8.77 -7.18
N LEU A 140 3.42 9.87 -7.06
CA LEU A 140 4.78 9.97 -7.58
C LEU A 140 5.71 9.03 -6.80
N ASP A 141 6.36 8.10 -7.51
CA ASP A 141 7.35 7.15 -6.95
C ASP A 141 8.71 7.83 -6.72
N THR A 142 8.71 8.98 -6.03
CA THR A 142 9.94 9.58 -5.52
C THR A 142 10.16 9.03 -4.12
N SER A 143 10.87 7.91 -4.05
CA SER A 143 11.25 7.27 -2.79
C SER A 143 12.09 8.22 -1.95
N ILE A 144 11.78 8.29 -0.66
CA ILE A 144 12.60 8.95 0.35
C ILE A 144 13.24 7.85 1.18
N ASP A 145 14.56 7.92 1.33
CA ASP A 145 15.33 6.95 2.11
C ASP A 145 15.42 7.41 3.58
N ASP A 146 14.31 7.30 4.31
CA ASP A 146 14.27 7.46 5.77
C ASP A 146 13.56 6.27 6.42
N LEU A 147 14.36 5.29 6.85
CA LEU A 147 13.85 4.07 7.47
C LEU A 147 13.15 4.32 8.80
N ASN A 148 13.55 5.33 9.57
CA ASN A 148 12.93 5.61 10.87
C ASN A 148 11.51 6.13 10.67
N ILE A 149 11.31 7.02 9.69
CA ILE A 149 9.97 7.48 9.33
C ILE A 149 9.15 6.34 8.73
N ALA A 150 9.73 5.54 7.83
CA ALA A 150 9.04 4.40 7.23
C ALA A 150 8.60 3.36 8.29
N HIS A 151 9.45 3.08 9.27
CA HIS A 151 9.18 2.19 10.39
C HIS A 151 8.06 2.73 11.28
N ARG A 152 8.15 3.99 11.71
CA ARG A 152 7.11 4.64 12.53
C ARG A 152 5.76 4.64 11.83
N LEU A 153 5.70 5.06 10.57
CA LEU A 153 4.45 5.07 9.80
C LEU A 153 3.89 3.66 9.59
N SER A 154 4.77 2.66 9.44
CA SER A 154 4.33 1.26 9.34
C SER A 154 3.70 0.77 10.64
N LEU A 155 4.29 1.08 11.80
CA LEU A 155 3.70 0.74 13.09
C LEU A 155 2.32 1.40 13.31
N GLN A 156 2.18 2.68 12.96
CA GLN A 156 0.90 3.39 13.06
C GLN A 156 -0.14 2.83 12.08
N LEU A 157 0.28 2.47 10.86
CA LEU A 157 -0.62 1.89 9.87
C LEU A 157 -1.12 0.49 10.25
N LEU A 158 -0.24 -0.35 10.81
CA LEU A 158 -0.61 -1.68 11.31
C LEU A 158 -1.55 -1.59 12.52
N GLU A 159 -1.37 -0.57 13.36
CA GLU A 159 -2.31 -0.24 14.44
C GLU A 159 -3.69 0.14 13.89
N PHE A 160 -3.74 0.96 12.84
CA PHE A 160 -4.98 1.28 12.14
C PHE A 160 -5.66 0.01 11.57
N PHE A 161 -4.92 -0.92 10.94
CA PHE A 161 -5.50 -2.17 10.45
C PHE A 161 -6.08 -3.01 11.59
N THR A 162 -5.35 -3.12 12.69
CA THR A 162 -5.80 -3.84 13.89
C THR A 162 -7.08 -3.22 14.46
N ALA A 163 -7.08 -1.90 14.67
CA ALA A 163 -8.21 -1.17 15.24
C ALA A 163 -9.46 -1.28 14.35
N TYR A 164 -9.29 -1.18 13.03
CA TYR A 164 -10.39 -1.36 12.09
C TYR A 164 -10.98 -2.76 12.17
N GLU A 165 -10.14 -3.81 12.11
CA GLU A 165 -10.63 -5.19 12.10
C GLU A 165 -11.25 -5.61 13.43
N THR A 166 -10.69 -5.19 14.56
CA THR A 166 -11.33 -5.38 15.87
C THR A 166 -12.70 -4.72 15.91
N TRP A 167 -12.81 -3.47 15.47
CA TRP A 167 -14.09 -2.77 15.45
C TRP A 167 -15.09 -3.43 14.50
N ALA A 168 -14.66 -3.81 13.29
CA ALA A 168 -15.52 -4.43 12.29
C ALA A 168 -16.10 -5.76 12.80
N LEU A 169 -15.26 -6.60 13.41
CA LEU A 169 -15.71 -7.83 14.07
C LEU A 169 -16.72 -7.57 15.18
N LEU A 170 -16.53 -6.52 15.99
CA LEU A 170 -17.52 -6.13 17.01
C LEU A 170 -18.86 -5.68 16.39
N GLN A 171 -18.85 -5.08 15.19
CA GLN A 171 -20.07 -4.64 14.52
C GLN A 171 -20.83 -5.77 13.82
N THR A 172 -20.13 -6.72 13.22
CA THR A 172 -20.73 -7.72 12.33
C THR A 172 -20.64 -9.16 12.81
N GLY A 173 -19.82 -9.43 13.81
CA GLY A 173 -19.44 -10.79 14.20
C GLY A 173 -18.53 -11.47 13.17
N GLU A 174 -18.07 -12.67 13.53
CA GLU A 174 -17.17 -13.49 12.70
C GLU A 174 -17.83 -14.01 11.42
N GLU A 175 -19.14 -14.24 11.43
CA GLU A 175 -19.89 -14.80 10.30
C GLU A 175 -19.72 -13.94 9.03
N HIS A 176 -19.73 -12.61 9.18
CA HIS A 176 -19.49 -11.70 8.06
C HIS A 176 -18.09 -11.89 7.45
N ARG A 177 -17.06 -12.08 8.28
CA ARG A 177 -15.69 -12.33 7.79
C ARG A 177 -15.58 -13.68 7.09
N SER A 178 -16.19 -14.73 7.64
CA SER A 178 -16.28 -16.03 6.98
C SER A 178 -16.99 -15.95 5.64
N LEU A 179 -18.07 -15.17 5.54
CA LEU A 179 -18.76 -14.94 4.27
C LEU A 179 -17.85 -14.23 3.26
N CYS A 180 -17.18 -13.15 3.68
CA CYS A 180 -16.21 -12.43 2.84
C CYS A 180 -15.16 -13.39 2.27
N GLU A 181 -14.60 -14.26 3.11
CA GLU A 181 -13.62 -15.26 2.71
C GLU A 181 -14.17 -16.21 1.63
N SER A 182 -15.37 -16.75 1.85
CA SER A 182 -16.01 -17.73 0.96
C SER A 182 -16.37 -17.17 -0.42
N GLU A 183 -16.68 -15.87 -0.53
CA GLU A 183 -17.01 -15.23 -1.80
C GLU A 183 -15.80 -15.15 -2.75
N ARG A 184 -14.59 -15.15 -2.20
CA ARG A 184 -13.36 -15.20 -2.99
C ARG A 184 -12.86 -16.63 -2.97
N ASN A 185 -13.15 -17.38 -4.04
CA ASN A 185 -12.67 -18.74 -4.28
C ASN A 185 -11.12 -18.81 -4.42
N LYS A 186 -10.42 -18.50 -3.33
CA LYS A 186 -8.97 -18.44 -3.14
C LYS A 186 -8.71 -18.97 -1.74
N LYS A 187 -7.68 -19.80 -1.60
CA LYS A 187 -7.22 -20.28 -0.30
C LYS A 187 -6.36 -19.21 0.38
N TRP A 188 -6.67 -18.91 1.64
CA TRP A 188 -5.94 -17.97 2.47
C TRP A 188 -5.01 -18.69 3.44
N SER A 189 -3.96 -17.99 3.90
CA SER A 189 -3.04 -18.49 4.91
C SER A 189 -3.59 -18.35 6.33
N ILE A 190 -4.53 -17.43 6.55
CA ILE A 190 -5.27 -17.21 7.80
C ILE A 190 -6.77 -17.07 7.50
N ALA A 191 -7.62 -17.25 8.51
CA ALA A 191 -9.03 -16.93 8.39
C ALA A 191 -9.25 -15.41 8.42
N ALA A 192 -10.30 -14.92 7.77
CA ALA A 192 -10.59 -13.48 7.76
C ALA A 192 -10.93 -12.90 9.15
N CYS A 193 -11.43 -13.71 10.09
CA CYS A 193 -11.66 -13.27 11.47
C CYS A 193 -10.35 -13.10 12.28
N ASP A 194 -9.23 -13.65 11.81
CA ASP A 194 -7.94 -13.54 12.49
C ASP A 194 -7.13 -12.31 12.06
N LEU A 195 -7.65 -11.48 11.14
CA LEU A 195 -6.93 -10.31 10.61
C LEU A 195 -6.45 -9.36 11.71
N ALA A 196 -7.29 -9.07 12.71
CA ALA A 196 -6.92 -8.19 13.82
C ALA A 196 -5.72 -8.73 14.61
N THR A 197 -5.78 -10.02 15.00
CA THR A 197 -4.69 -10.70 15.73
C THR A 197 -3.42 -10.72 14.89
N PHE A 198 -3.53 -11.06 13.60
CA PHE A 198 -2.38 -11.08 12.69
C PHE A 198 -1.69 -9.73 12.62
N TRP A 199 -2.43 -8.64 12.39
CA TRP A 199 -1.83 -7.31 12.26
C TRP A 199 -1.20 -6.83 13.58
N GLN A 200 -1.80 -7.17 14.71
CA GLN A 200 -1.25 -6.88 16.04
C GLN A 200 0.07 -7.61 16.27
N ASP A 201 0.12 -8.91 15.97
CA ASP A 201 1.33 -9.73 16.13
C ASP A 201 2.44 -9.30 15.17
N PHE A 202 2.07 -9.00 13.92
CA PHE A 202 2.99 -8.49 12.91
C PHE A 202 3.60 -7.14 13.32
N ARG A 203 2.78 -6.23 13.86
CA ARG A 203 3.24 -4.96 14.43
C ARG A 203 4.19 -5.16 15.61
N ASN A 204 3.85 -6.08 16.53
CA ASN A 204 4.69 -6.38 17.69
C ASN A 204 6.05 -6.95 17.27
N SER A 205 6.07 -7.84 16.28
CA SER A 205 7.30 -8.37 15.68
C SER A 205 8.16 -7.25 15.08
N LEU A 206 7.56 -6.31 14.34
CA LEU A 206 8.27 -5.17 13.75
C LEU A 206 8.81 -4.19 14.81
N ALA A 207 8.05 -3.95 15.89
CA ALA A 207 8.47 -3.07 16.98
C ALA A 207 9.67 -3.65 17.75
N ASN A 208 9.64 -4.96 18.01
CA ASN A 208 10.70 -5.65 18.75
C ASN A 208 11.95 -5.89 17.89
N GLY A 209 11.80 -6.04 16.57
CA GLY A 209 12.92 -6.21 15.63
C GLY A 209 13.69 -4.93 15.28
N GLY A 210 13.17 -3.75 15.62
CA GLY A 210 13.79 -2.45 15.34
C GLY A 210 14.70 -1.89 16.46
N ALA A 211 14.89 -2.63 17.55
CA ALA A 211 15.64 -2.19 18.74
C ALA A 211 17.07 -2.78 18.82
N SER A 212 17.66 -3.18 17.69
CA SER A 212 19.03 -3.75 17.62
C SER A 212 20.03 -2.79 17.01
#